data_AF-A3XAB6-F1
#
_entry.id   AF-A3XAB6-F1
#
_cell.length_a   1.000
_cell.length_b   1.000
_cell.length_c   1.000
_cell.angle_alpha   90.00
_cell.angle_beta   90.00
_cell.angle_gamma   90.00
#
_symmetry.space_group_name_H-M   'P 1'
#
loop_
_entity.id
_entity.type
_entity.pdbx_description
1 polymer ?
#
loop_
_entity_poly.entity_id
_entity_poly.type
_entity_poly.pdbx_seq_one_letter_code
_entity_poly.pdbx_strand_id
1 'polypeptide(L)'
;MICALWAHSRRSPHQHANTVLRQLVKVGRADEAAVLLAAVLRSPDTELSEGAKMETSLGRLVIYTSKIDQMVQFYAKHFGFSVLRTEGDRIVELRAQTSGISLLLHPAAAKQKEGQVLVKLVFDVENVAAFCEVAKGDGLDFGKIHKAGGYEFANAKDPSRNSIQVSSRAFRK
;
A
#
# COMPACT_ATOMS: atom_id res chain seq x y z
N MET A 1 -13.89 33.95 22.40
CA MET A 1 -13.43 34.96 21.42
C MET A 1 -12.11 34.51 20.77
N ILE A 2 -12.10 33.31 20.15
CA ILE A 2 -10.88 32.69 19.58
C ILE A 2 -11.04 32.41 18.07
N CYS A 3 -12.23 32.57 17.49
CA CYS A 3 -12.48 32.21 16.09
C CYS A 3 -12.10 33.27 15.05
N ALA A 4 -11.61 34.45 15.41
CA ALA A 4 -11.44 35.55 14.45
C ALA A 4 -10.00 35.77 13.92
N LEU A 5 -9.02 34.92 14.26
CA LEU A 5 -7.61 35.12 13.88
C LEU A 5 -7.04 34.09 12.90
N TRP A 6 -7.87 33.22 12.31
CA TRP A 6 -7.41 32.06 11.54
C TRP A 6 -7.16 32.29 10.05
N ALA A 7 -7.53 33.45 9.48
CA ALA A 7 -7.64 33.57 8.02
C ALA A 7 -6.34 33.81 7.23
N HIS A 8 -5.17 33.99 7.85
CA HIS A 8 -3.95 34.41 7.11
C HIS A 8 -2.65 33.66 7.45
N SER A 9 -2.70 32.55 8.21
CA SER A 9 -1.50 31.75 8.51
C SER A 9 -1.36 30.54 7.59
N ARG A 10 -0.20 30.37 6.94
CA ARG A 10 0.14 29.13 6.20
C ARG A 10 0.58 27.97 7.12
N ARG A 11 0.57 28.15 8.44
CA ARG A 11 0.98 27.11 9.39
C ARG A 11 -0.23 26.27 9.78
N SER A 12 -0.04 24.97 9.86
CA SER A 12 -1.09 24.09 10.37
C SER A 12 -1.46 24.47 11.80
N PRO A 13 -2.72 24.25 12.24
CA PRO A 13 -3.17 24.55 13.59
C PRO A 13 -2.26 23.97 14.69
N HIS A 14 -1.67 22.79 14.45
CA HIS A 14 -0.72 22.13 15.35
C HIS A 14 0.63 22.84 15.46
N GLN A 15 1.15 23.41 14.36
CA GLN A 15 2.39 24.19 14.41
C GLN A 15 2.21 25.50 15.19
N HIS A 16 1.01 26.08 15.14
CA HIS A 16 0.66 27.25 15.93
C HIS A 16 0.47 26.90 17.41
N ALA A 17 -0.25 25.82 17.72
CA ALA A 17 -0.46 25.35 19.10
C ALA A 17 0.86 25.04 19.81
N ASN A 18 1.82 24.39 19.13
CA ASN A 18 3.16 24.14 19.68
C ASN A 18 3.96 25.43 19.95
N THR A 19 3.78 26.45 19.12
CA THR A 19 4.42 27.76 19.33
C THR A 19 3.84 28.46 20.56
N VAL A 20 2.51 28.43 20.72
CA VAL A 20 1.81 29.01 21.87
C VAL A 20 2.12 28.26 23.17
N LEU A 21 2.20 26.92 23.13
CA LEU A 21 2.58 26.09 24.27
C LEU A 21 3.98 26.45 24.78
N ARG A 22 4.96 26.58 23.88
CA ARG A 22 6.33 27.01 24.22
C ARG A 22 6.37 28.41 24.82
N GLN A 23 5.53 29.32 24.33
CA GLN A 23 5.41 30.68 24.88
C GLN A 23 4.85 30.64 26.30
N LEU A 24 3.75 29.90 26.55
CA LEU A 24 3.08 29.81 27.85
C LEU A 24 3.98 29.19 28.93
N VAL A 25 4.73 28.14 28.58
CA VAL A 25 5.74 27.56 29.46
C VAL A 25 6.83 28.57 29.81
N LYS A 26 7.29 29.36 28.83
CA LYS A 26 8.35 30.37 29.03
C LYS A 26 7.93 31.51 29.96
N VAL A 27 6.64 31.87 30.01
CA VAL A 27 6.10 32.89 30.94
C VAL A 27 5.49 32.29 32.21
N GLY A 28 5.72 31.01 32.50
CA GLY A 28 5.32 30.38 33.76
C GLY A 28 3.82 30.12 33.92
N ARG A 29 3.04 30.15 32.84
CA ARG A 29 1.58 29.91 32.85
C ARG A 29 1.29 28.41 32.69
N ALA A 30 1.73 27.62 33.66
CA ALA A 30 1.70 26.15 33.61
C ALA A 30 0.26 25.60 33.48
N ASP A 31 -0.71 26.18 34.18
CA ASP A 31 -2.10 25.71 34.15
C ASP A 31 -2.75 25.91 32.78
N GLU A 32 -2.47 27.03 32.11
CA GLU A 32 -2.97 27.29 30.76
C GLU A 32 -2.25 26.45 29.71
N ALA A 33 -0.95 26.19 29.90
CA ALA A 33 -0.23 25.24 29.07
C ALA A 33 -0.79 23.82 29.22
N ALA A 34 -1.16 23.42 30.43
CA ALA A 34 -1.79 22.12 30.69
C ALA A 34 -3.20 22.02 30.08
N VAL A 35 -4.00 23.08 30.16
CA VAL A 35 -5.32 23.15 29.52
C VAL A 35 -5.19 23.10 27.99
N LEU A 36 -4.24 23.84 27.41
CA LEU A 36 -3.99 23.84 25.97
C LEU A 36 -3.47 22.48 25.50
N LEU A 37 -2.53 21.87 26.24
CA LEU A 37 -2.02 20.54 25.95
C LEU A 37 -3.12 19.49 26.05
N ALA A 38 -3.94 19.54 27.09
CA ALA A 38 -5.05 18.62 27.24
C ALA A 38 -6.16 18.89 26.22
N ALA A 39 -6.33 20.11 25.71
CA ALA A 39 -7.22 20.40 24.58
C ALA A 39 -6.65 19.86 23.27
N VAL A 40 -5.34 20.00 23.02
CA VAL A 40 -4.66 19.39 21.86
C VAL A 40 -4.72 17.86 21.90
N LEU A 41 -4.58 17.25 23.09
CA LEU A 41 -4.67 15.80 23.29
C LEU A 41 -6.11 15.27 23.30
N ARG A 42 -7.11 16.10 23.64
CA ARG A 42 -8.55 15.74 23.62
C ARG A 42 -9.26 16.15 22.33
N SER A 43 -8.63 16.94 21.47
CA SER A 43 -9.09 17.14 20.10
C SER A 43 -9.10 15.77 19.42
N PRO A 44 -10.21 15.38 18.76
CA PRO A 44 -10.25 14.17 17.94
C PRO A 44 -9.21 14.18 16.81
N ASP A 45 -8.57 15.32 16.57
CA ASP A 45 -7.53 15.54 15.56
C ASP A 45 -6.17 14.88 15.88
N THR A 46 -6.08 13.97 16.86
CA THR A 46 -4.98 12.98 16.95
C THR A 46 -5.32 11.69 16.19
N GLU A 47 -6.47 11.62 15.54
CA GLU A 47 -6.57 10.94 14.26
C GLU A 47 -6.51 12.05 13.21
N LEU A 48 -5.35 12.18 12.56
CA LEU A 48 -5.39 12.65 11.18
C LEU A 48 -6.50 11.83 10.52
N SER A 49 -7.57 12.49 10.11
CA SER A 49 -8.48 11.96 9.10
C SER A 49 -7.62 11.71 7.85
N GLU A 50 -6.91 10.58 7.86
CA GLU A 50 -6.60 9.81 6.68
C GLU A 50 -7.96 9.55 6.06
N GLY A 51 -8.31 10.32 5.03
CA GLY A 51 -9.46 9.99 4.20
C GLY A 51 -9.35 8.51 3.88
N ALA A 52 -10.29 7.72 4.43
CA ALA A 52 -10.21 6.28 4.61
C ALA A 52 -9.03 5.66 3.86
N LYS A 53 -7.88 5.51 4.55
CA LYS A 53 -6.74 4.84 3.97
C LYS A 53 -7.25 3.49 3.49
N MET A 54 -7.28 3.29 2.18
CA MET A 54 -7.81 2.06 1.61
C MET A 54 -6.91 0.94 2.14
N GLU A 55 -7.41 0.17 3.10
CA GLU A 55 -6.65 -0.92 3.68
C GLU A 55 -6.41 -1.95 2.59
N THR A 56 -5.14 -2.22 2.31
CA THR A 56 -4.74 -3.22 1.31
C THR A 56 -3.87 -4.25 1.99
N SER A 57 -4.11 -5.52 1.68
CA SER A 57 -3.27 -6.62 2.17
C SER A 57 -2.26 -7.02 1.09
N LEU A 58 -1.05 -7.38 1.51
CA LEU A 58 -0.11 -8.07 0.62
C LEU A 58 -0.67 -9.47 0.35
N GLY A 59 -1.34 -9.62 -0.80
CA GLY A 59 -2.02 -10.87 -1.13
C GLY A 59 -1.15 -11.85 -1.90
N ARG A 60 -0.22 -11.34 -2.73
CA ARG A 60 0.55 -12.19 -3.67
C ARG A 60 1.99 -11.74 -3.89
N LEU A 61 2.84 -12.69 -4.24
CA LEU A 61 4.17 -12.45 -4.80
C LEU A 61 4.23 -12.99 -6.23
N VAL A 62 4.67 -12.19 -7.20
CA VAL A 62 4.99 -12.69 -8.54
C VAL A 62 6.46 -13.05 -8.60
N ILE A 63 6.76 -14.26 -9.08
CA ILE A 63 8.10 -14.73 -9.39
C ILE A 63 8.18 -14.94 -10.90
N TYR A 64 9.02 -14.16 -11.57
CA TYR A 64 9.31 -14.40 -12.98
C TYR A 64 10.28 -15.59 -13.12
N THR A 65 9.96 -16.58 -13.95
CA THR A 65 10.80 -17.76 -14.11
C THR A 65 10.64 -18.39 -15.49
N SER A 66 11.71 -18.93 -16.06
CA SER A 66 11.66 -19.82 -17.23
C SER A 66 11.33 -21.28 -16.86
N LYS A 67 11.29 -21.61 -15.57
CA LYS A 67 11.22 -22.99 -15.03
C LYS A 67 9.90 -23.29 -14.33
N ILE A 68 8.77 -22.97 -14.99
CA ILE A 68 7.43 -23.04 -14.38
C ILE A 68 7.15 -24.40 -13.72
N ASP A 69 7.27 -25.50 -14.47
CA ASP A 69 6.88 -26.81 -13.95
C ASP A 69 7.81 -27.32 -12.85
N GLN A 70 9.11 -26.99 -12.91
CA GLN A 70 10.07 -27.32 -11.85
C GLN A 70 9.73 -26.56 -10.56
N MET A 71 9.36 -25.28 -10.67
CA MET A 71 8.95 -24.46 -9.54
C MET A 71 7.63 -24.97 -8.94
N VAL A 72 6.66 -25.33 -9.77
CA VAL A 72 5.41 -25.95 -9.32
C VAL A 72 5.69 -27.19 -8.49
N GLN A 73 6.49 -28.13 -9.02
CA GLN A 73 6.85 -29.36 -8.33
C GLN A 73 7.57 -29.07 -7.01
N PHE A 74 8.53 -28.14 -7.02
CA PHE A 74 9.29 -27.76 -5.83
C PHE A 74 8.38 -27.23 -4.72
N TYR A 75 7.53 -26.23 -5.02
CA TYR A 75 6.68 -25.60 -4.01
C TYR A 75 5.55 -26.50 -3.53
N ALA A 76 4.95 -27.29 -4.43
CA ALA A 76 3.93 -28.27 -4.05
C ALA A 76 4.53 -29.35 -3.14
N LYS A 77 5.70 -29.91 -3.50
CA LYS A 77 6.34 -31.00 -2.75
C LYS A 77 6.85 -30.56 -1.38
N HIS A 78 7.55 -29.42 -1.32
CA HIS A 78 8.28 -29.03 -0.12
C HIS A 78 7.46 -28.15 0.83
N PHE A 79 6.46 -27.44 0.32
CA PHE A 79 5.70 -26.45 1.09
C PHE A 79 4.18 -26.64 0.98
N GLY A 80 3.71 -27.67 0.25
CA GLY A 80 2.30 -28.06 0.19
C GLY A 80 1.41 -27.14 -0.64
N PHE A 81 1.95 -26.26 -1.48
CA PHE A 81 1.13 -25.39 -2.33
C PHE A 81 0.24 -26.18 -3.29
N SER A 82 -1.03 -25.78 -3.43
CA SER A 82 -1.88 -26.27 -4.52
C SER A 82 -1.70 -25.40 -5.76
N VAL A 83 -1.90 -26.02 -6.92
CA VAL A 83 -1.63 -25.39 -8.22
C VAL A 83 -2.94 -25.06 -8.89
N LEU A 84 -3.12 -23.80 -9.28
CA LEU A 84 -4.19 -23.36 -10.15
C LEU A 84 -3.62 -22.91 -11.50
N ARG A 85 -4.14 -23.51 -12.56
CA ARG A 85 -3.92 -23.09 -13.95
C ARG A 85 -5.26 -22.70 -14.53
N THR A 86 -5.36 -21.48 -15.04
CA THR A 86 -6.54 -21.00 -15.76
C THR A 86 -6.23 -21.00 -17.25
N GLU A 87 -7.12 -21.56 -18.06
CA GLU A 87 -6.97 -21.55 -19.52
C GLU A 87 -6.83 -20.11 -20.05
N GLY A 88 -5.88 -19.89 -20.96
CA GLY A 88 -5.55 -18.57 -21.49
C GLY A 88 -4.79 -17.65 -20.54
N ASP A 89 -4.65 -17.98 -19.25
CA ASP A 89 -3.76 -17.25 -18.33
C ASP A 89 -2.32 -17.76 -18.46
N ARG A 90 -1.40 -16.82 -18.61
CA ARG A 90 0.03 -17.11 -18.66
C ARG A 90 0.64 -17.33 -17.28
N ILE A 91 -0.09 -16.98 -16.22
CA ILE A 91 0.32 -17.11 -14.84
C ILE A 91 -0.16 -18.44 -14.27
N VAL A 92 0.75 -19.16 -13.62
CA VAL A 92 0.41 -20.30 -12.75
C VAL A 92 0.35 -19.81 -11.31
N GLU A 93 -0.77 -20.02 -10.64
CA GLU A 93 -0.97 -19.60 -9.26
C GLU A 93 -0.71 -20.77 -8.31
N LEU A 94 0.19 -20.56 -7.36
CA LEU A 94 0.45 -21.47 -6.25
C LEU A 94 -0.27 -20.91 -5.02
N ARG A 95 -1.31 -21.62 -4.57
CA ARG A 95 -2.12 -21.21 -3.42
C ARG A 95 -1.60 -21.85 -2.14
N ALA A 96 -1.32 -21.01 -1.16
CA ALA A 96 -1.05 -21.48 0.19
C ALA A 96 -2.28 -22.24 0.70
N GLN A 97 -2.08 -23.36 1.39
CA GLN A 97 -3.18 -24.14 1.99
C GLN A 97 -3.67 -23.56 3.31
N THR A 98 -2.96 -22.57 3.84
CA THR A 98 -3.26 -21.84 5.08
C THR A 98 -3.44 -20.35 4.77
N SER A 99 -3.56 -19.50 5.78
CA SER A 99 -3.69 -18.03 5.67
C SER A 99 -2.42 -17.32 5.15
N GLY A 100 -1.68 -17.94 4.23
CA GLY A 100 -0.46 -17.42 3.63
C GLY A 100 -0.68 -16.74 2.27
N ILE A 101 0.39 -16.13 1.77
CA ILE A 101 0.41 -15.41 0.50
C ILE A 101 0.51 -16.39 -0.67
N SER A 102 -0.22 -16.13 -1.76
CA SER A 102 -0.10 -16.93 -2.99
C SER A 102 1.13 -16.52 -3.82
N LEU A 103 1.80 -17.49 -4.43
CA LEU A 103 2.86 -17.22 -5.40
C LEU A 103 2.29 -17.27 -6.83
N LEU A 104 2.62 -16.27 -7.63
CA LEU A 104 2.27 -16.21 -9.05
C LEU A 104 3.54 -16.47 -9.87
N LEU A 105 3.61 -17.61 -10.55
CA LEU A 105 4.70 -17.91 -11.46
C LEU A 105 4.38 -17.31 -12.83
N HIS A 106 5.18 -16.32 -13.23
CA HIS A 106 5.04 -15.68 -14.53
C HIS A 106 6.23 -16.08 -15.42
N PRO A 107 6.01 -16.47 -16.68
CA PRO A 107 7.10 -16.73 -17.61
C PRO A 107 8.03 -15.51 -17.72
N ALA A 108 9.33 -15.70 -17.47
CA ALA A 108 10.31 -14.63 -17.63
C ALA A 108 10.46 -14.27 -19.12
N ALA A 109 10.59 -12.98 -19.45
CA ALA A 109 10.91 -12.57 -20.81
C ALA A 109 12.37 -12.91 -21.15
N ALA A 110 12.68 -13.16 -22.42
CA ALA A 110 14.01 -13.61 -22.87
C ALA A 110 15.18 -12.69 -22.46
N LYS A 111 14.92 -11.39 -22.23
CA LYS A 111 15.93 -10.41 -21.81
C LYS A 111 15.98 -10.16 -20.30
N GLN A 112 15.13 -10.82 -19.51
CA GLN A 112 15.03 -10.61 -18.08
C GLN A 112 16.02 -11.51 -17.34
N LYS A 113 16.96 -10.93 -16.58
CA LYS A 113 17.98 -11.68 -15.84
C LYS A 113 17.39 -12.33 -14.59
N GLU A 114 17.49 -13.66 -14.49
CA GLU A 114 17.01 -14.38 -13.31
C GLU A 114 17.88 -14.07 -12.07
N GLY A 115 17.28 -13.99 -10.87
CA GLY A 115 17.98 -13.79 -9.59
C GLY A 115 17.91 -12.37 -9.01
N GLN A 116 18.29 -11.32 -9.75
CA GLN A 116 18.46 -9.96 -9.17
C GLN A 116 17.20 -9.09 -9.10
N VAL A 117 16.20 -9.24 -9.99
CA VAL A 117 15.00 -8.36 -10.04
C VAL A 117 13.76 -9.12 -10.56
N LEU A 118 13.40 -10.24 -9.91
CA LEU A 118 12.29 -11.10 -10.39
C LEU A 118 11.10 -11.23 -9.44
N VAL A 119 11.17 -10.63 -8.24
CA VAL A 119 10.04 -10.65 -7.32
C VAL A 119 9.29 -9.34 -7.43
N LYS A 120 7.97 -9.43 -7.55
CA LYS A 120 7.06 -8.27 -7.49
C LYS A 120 6.06 -8.50 -6.37
N LEU A 121 5.90 -7.47 -5.53
CA LEU A 121 4.89 -7.45 -4.48
C LEU A 121 3.53 -7.06 -5.08
N VAL A 122 2.47 -7.78 -4.74
CA VAL A 122 1.13 -7.51 -5.25
C VAL A 122 0.16 -7.34 -4.09
N PHE A 123 -0.44 -6.16 -4.03
CA PHE A 123 -1.46 -5.79 -3.07
C PHE A 123 -2.84 -5.96 -3.69
N ASP A 124 -3.75 -6.56 -2.94
CA ASP A 124 -5.09 -6.84 -3.43
C ASP A 124 -6.00 -5.64 -3.16
N VAL A 125 -6.61 -5.13 -4.23
CA VAL A 125 -7.54 -3.99 -4.18
C VAL A 125 -8.77 -4.29 -5.04
N GLU A 126 -9.96 -4.00 -4.53
CA GLU A 126 -11.19 -4.26 -5.27
C GLU A 126 -11.34 -3.30 -6.47
N ASN A 127 -11.07 -2.00 -6.24
CA ASN A 127 -11.12 -0.97 -7.26
C ASN A 127 -9.74 -0.36 -7.52
N VAL A 128 -9.08 -0.86 -8.58
CA VAL A 128 -7.72 -0.42 -8.97
C VAL A 128 -7.70 1.06 -9.36
N ALA A 129 -8.70 1.53 -10.12
CA ALA A 129 -8.73 2.92 -10.57
C ALA A 129 -8.86 3.89 -9.40
N ALA A 130 -9.80 3.65 -8.49
CA ALA A 130 -10.00 4.48 -7.31
C ALA A 130 -8.74 4.49 -6.41
N PHE A 131 -8.11 3.32 -6.21
CA PHE A 131 -6.88 3.25 -5.44
C PHE A 131 -5.76 4.09 -6.07
N CYS A 132 -5.54 3.98 -7.38
CA CYS A 132 -4.50 4.74 -8.07
C CYS A 132 -4.70 6.26 -7.97
N GLU A 133 -5.94 6.75 -8.06
CA GLU A 133 -6.23 8.18 -7.92
C GLU A 133 -5.90 8.71 -6.52
N VAL A 134 -6.31 7.97 -5.48
CA VAL A 134 -5.98 8.32 -4.09
C VAL A 134 -4.46 8.28 -3.87
N ALA A 135 -3.81 7.19 -4.27
CA ALA A 135 -2.37 7.00 -4.11
C ALA A 135 -1.55 8.10 -4.82
N LYS A 136 -2.02 8.56 -5.98
CA LYS A 136 -1.39 9.66 -6.72
C LYS A 136 -1.47 10.98 -5.95
N GLY A 137 -2.60 11.25 -5.29
CA GLY A 137 -2.75 12.39 -4.38
C GLY A 137 -1.73 12.38 -3.23
N ASP A 138 -1.35 11.18 -2.78
CA ASP A 138 -0.38 10.95 -1.71
C ASP A 138 1.07 10.76 -2.20
N GLY A 139 1.34 10.98 -3.49
CA GLY A 139 2.68 10.95 -4.06
C GLY A 139 3.18 9.59 -4.56
N LEU A 140 2.32 8.58 -4.63
CA LEU A 140 2.59 7.28 -5.26
C LEU A 140 1.91 7.18 -6.63
N ASP A 141 2.67 7.43 -7.69
CA ASP A 141 2.15 7.38 -9.06
C ASP A 141 2.21 5.97 -9.64
N PHE A 142 1.04 5.44 -9.98
CA PHE A 142 0.91 4.19 -10.70
C PHE A 142 0.87 4.44 -12.21
N GLY A 143 1.53 3.55 -12.95
CA GLY A 143 1.47 3.57 -14.41
C GLY A 143 0.08 3.16 -14.93
N LYS A 144 0.01 2.92 -16.25
CA LYS A 144 -1.20 2.51 -16.96
C LYS A 144 -1.93 1.36 -16.24
N ILE A 145 -3.26 1.48 -16.12
CA ILE A 145 -4.13 0.37 -15.70
C ILE A 145 -4.27 -0.61 -16.87
N HIS A 146 -3.97 -1.87 -16.59
CA HIS A 146 -4.10 -2.98 -17.51
C HIS A 146 -5.33 -3.83 -17.17
N LYS A 147 -5.98 -4.38 -18.19
CA LYS A 147 -7.07 -5.35 -18.04
C LYS A 147 -6.59 -6.71 -18.56
N ALA A 148 -6.82 -7.77 -17.80
CA ALA A 148 -6.42 -9.12 -18.17
C ALA A 148 -7.39 -10.14 -17.57
N GLY A 149 -7.90 -11.06 -18.40
CA GLY A 149 -8.69 -12.22 -17.96
C GLY A 149 -9.71 -11.91 -16.85
N GLY A 150 -10.51 -10.85 -16.99
CA GLY A 150 -11.56 -10.48 -16.02
C GLY A 150 -11.12 -9.70 -14.78
N TYR A 151 -9.87 -9.25 -14.67
CA TYR A 151 -9.40 -8.38 -13.60
C TYR A 151 -8.56 -7.21 -14.12
N GLU A 152 -8.25 -6.26 -13.24
CA GLU A 152 -7.43 -5.07 -13.54
C GLU A 152 -6.19 -5.03 -12.64
N PHE A 153 -5.15 -4.34 -13.10
CA PHE A 153 -3.96 -4.07 -12.31
C PHE A 153 -3.17 -2.86 -12.81
N ALA A 154 -2.39 -2.24 -11.92
CA ALA A 154 -1.45 -1.17 -12.23
C ALA A 154 -0.12 -1.39 -11.51
N ASN A 155 0.97 -0.92 -12.11
CA ASN A 155 2.32 -1.11 -11.58
C ASN A 155 2.93 0.22 -11.13
N ALA A 156 3.69 0.17 -10.05
CA ALA A 156 4.50 1.29 -9.57
C ALA A 156 5.87 0.78 -9.09
N LYS A 157 6.67 1.72 -8.57
CA LYS A 157 7.95 1.44 -7.92
C LYS A 157 7.91 1.98 -6.50
N ASP A 158 8.45 1.20 -5.58
CA ASP A 158 8.70 1.68 -4.22
C ASP A 158 9.95 2.59 -4.17
N PRO A 159 10.30 3.19 -3.02
CA PRO A 159 11.47 4.06 -2.91
C PRO A 159 12.81 3.40 -3.26
N SER A 160 12.92 2.09 -3.09
CA SER A 160 14.10 1.29 -3.45
C SER A 160 14.02 0.73 -4.88
N ARG A 161 13.01 1.13 -5.65
CA ARG A 161 12.75 0.73 -7.05
C ARG A 161 12.35 -0.74 -7.22
N ASN A 162 11.91 -1.39 -6.15
CA ASN A 162 11.27 -2.69 -6.25
C ASN A 162 9.97 -2.56 -7.02
N SER A 163 9.63 -3.60 -7.78
CA SER A 163 8.36 -3.63 -8.49
C SER A 163 7.23 -3.91 -7.52
N ILE A 164 6.23 -3.04 -7.51
CA ILE A 164 4.97 -3.26 -6.79
C ILE A 164 3.79 -3.17 -7.77
N GLN A 165 2.69 -3.79 -7.40
CA GLN A 165 1.45 -3.78 -8.18
C GLN A 165 0.25 -3.80 -7.25
N VAL A 166 -0.81 -3.11 -7.67
CA VAL A 166 -2.15 -3.28 -7.11
C VAL A 166 -3.00 -4.07 -8.10
N SER A 167 -3.84 -4.98 -7.61
CA SER A 167 -4.62 -5.86 -8.48
C SER A 167 -5.97 -6.25 -7.89
N SER A 168 -6.97 -6.31 -8.77
CA SER A 168 -8.29 -6.86 -8.43
C SER A 168 -8.41 -8.37 -8.67
N ARG A 169 -7.30 -9.08 -8.94
CA ARG A 169 -7.32 -10.52 -9.23
C ARG A 169 -7.98 -11.36 -8.13
N ALA A 170 -7.85 -10.96 -6.86
CA ALA A 170 -8.51 -11.64 -5.73
C ALA A 170 -10.04 -11.60 -5.79
N PHE A 171 -10.60 -10.59 -6.44
CA PHE A 171 -12.02 -10.28 -6.48
C PHE A 171 -12.69 -10.71 -7.80
N ARG A 172 -11.92 -11.38 -8.68
CA ARG A 172 -12.45 -11.93 -9.93
C ARG A 172 -13.37 -13.12 -9.63
N LYS A 173 -14.54 -13.15 -10.27
CA LYS A 173 -15.49 -14.28 -10.23
C LYS A 173 -14.98 -15.49 -11.02
#